data_AF-A0A926WTU4-F1
#
_entry.id   AF-A0A926WTU4-F1
#
_cell.length_a   1.000
_cell.length_b   1.000
_cell.length_c   1.000
_cell.angle_alpha   90.00
_cell.angle_beta   90.00
_cell.angle_gamma   90.00
#
_symmetry.space_group_name_H-M   'P 1'
#
loop_
_entity.id
_entity.type
_entity.pdbx_description
1 polymer ?
#
loop_
_entity_poly.entity_id
_entity_poly.type
_entity_poly.pdbx_seq_one_letter_code
_entity_poly.pdbx_strand_id
1 'polypeptide(L)' 'MFAKLNPTYQPGGSLPPEAPTYVVRQADTELYEGLLGLDYRYVLNARQMGKSSLRVRTMHKELLKFSLIQFNSV' A
#
# COMPACT_ATOMS: atom_id res chain seq x y z
N MET A 1 -23.69 -4.90 -16.83
CA MET A 1 -22.85 -6.05 -16.44
C MET A 1 -22.10 -5.65 -15.17
N PHE A 2 -22.60 -6.02 -14.00
CA PHE A 2 -21.96 -5.67 -12.72
C PHE A 2 -20.84 -6.69 -12.47
N ALA A 3 -19.59 -6.22 -12.41
CA ALA A 3 -18.46 -7.06 -12.05
C ALA A 3 -18.73 -7.68 -10.67
N LYS A 4 -18.56 -8.99 -10.56
CA LYS A 4 -18.75 -9.76 -9.33
C LYS A 4 -17.70 -9.32 -8.30
N LEU A 5 -18.02 -8.31 -7.51
CA LEU A 5 -17.27 -7.90 -6.32
C LEU A 5 -17.53 -8.94 -5.22
N ASN A 6 -16.99 -10.15 -5.39
CA ASN A 6 -16.87 -11.08 -4.27
C ASN A 6 -15.50 -10.80 -3.66
N PRO A 7 -15.40 -9.97 -2.60
CA PRO A 7 -14.13 -9.76 -1.92
C PRO A 7 -13.70 -11.08 -1.29
N THR A 8 -12.84 -11.82 -1.99
CA THR A 8 -12.24 -13.05 -1.45
C THR A 8 -11.38 -12.66 -0.26
N TYR A 9 -11.70 -13.23 0.90
CA TYR A 9 -10.89 -13.03 2.10
C TYR A 9 -9.47 -13.53 1.82
N GLN A 10 -8.49 -12.63 1.94
CA GLN A 10 -7.08 -12.94 1.74
C GLN A 10 -6.36 -12.88 3.09
N PRO A 11 -5.98 -14.03 3.68
CA PRO A 11 -5.19 -14.03 4.90
C PRO A 11 -3.75 -13.62 4.59
N GLY A 12 -3.38 -12.40 5.00
CA GLY A 12 -2.02 -11.89 4.87
C GLY A 12 -1.61 -11.47 3.44
N GLY A 13 -0.33 -11.15 3.27
CA GLY A 13 0.21 -10.59 2.02
C GLY A 13 -0.21 -9.13 1.78
N SER A 14 -0.08 -8.68 0.53
CA SER A 14 -0.60 -7.39 0.07
C SER A 14 -1.93 -7.57 -0.63
N LEU A 15 -2.87 -6.68 -0.35
CA LEU A 15 -4.08 -6.52 -1.15
C LEU A 15 -3.72 -5.94 -2.53
N PRO A 16 -4.40 -6.39 -3.60
CA PRO A 16 -4.28 -5.76 -4.91
C PRO A 16 -4.57 -4.24 -4.85
N PRO A 17 -3.99 -3.43 -5.75
CA PRO A 17 -4.28 -2.00 -5.83
C PRO A 17 -5.78 -1.70 -5.98
N GLU A 18 -6.46 -2.52 -6.78
CA GLU A 18 -7.90 -2.39 -7.06
C GLU A 18 -8.79 -3.15 -6.08
N ALA A 19 -8.24 -3.64 -4.96
CA ALA A 19 -9.03 -4.37 -3.98
C ALA A 19 -10.13 -3.47 -3.39
N PRO A 20 -11.42 -3.84 -3.52
CA PRO A 20 -12.54 -3.04 -3.01
C PRO A 20 -12.62 -3.03 -1.48
N THR A 21 -11.90 -3.96 -0.82
CA THR A 21 -11.82 -4.08 0.64
C THR A 21 -10.76 -3.20 1.28
N TYR A 22 -9.92 -2.53 0.48
CA TYR A 22 -8.90 -1.67 1.03
C TYR A 22 -9.47 -0.32 1.43
N VAL A 23 -9.25 0.05 2.68
CA VAL A 23 -9.58 1.38 3.20
C VAL A 23 -8.36 2.28 3.05
N VAL A 24 -8.54 3.43 2.40
CA VAL A 24 -7.52 4.47 2.29
C VAL A 24 -7.21 5.02 3.68
N ARG A 25 -5.93 5.02 4.04
CA ARG A 25 -5.43 5.51 5.32
C ARG A 25 -4.76 6.87 5.12
N GLN A 26 -4.60 7.61 6.20
CA GLN A 26 -3.82 8.85 6.18
C GLN A 26 -2.39 8.63 5.67
N ALA A 27 -1.79 7.49 6.03
CA ALA A 27 -0.46 7.09 5.56
C ALA A 27 -0.35 6.91 4.03
N ASP A 28 -1.45 6.69 3.31
CA ASP A 28 -1.42 6.63 1.83
C ASP A 28 -1.07 7.98 1.21
N THR A 29 -1.54 9.08 1.81
CA THR A 29 -1.25 10.43 1.35
C THR A 29 0.12 10.89 1.86
N GLU A 30 0.41 10.70 3.15
CA GLU A 30 1.69 11.12 3.74
C GLU A 30 2.90 10.45 3.09
N LEU A 31 2.77 9.14 2.79
CA LEU A 31 3.83 8.41 2.09
C LEU A 31 3.97 8.93 0.65
N TYR A 32 2.86 9.18 -0.03
CA TYR A 32 2.86 9.67 -1.41
C TYR A 32 3.49 11.06 -1.53
N GLU A 33 3.05 12.02 -0.72
CA GLU A 33 3.56 13.38 -0.70
C GLU A 33 5.04 13.42 -0.27
N GLY A 34 5.42 12.62 0.72
CA GLY A 34 6.83 12.48 1.11
C GLY A 34 7.71 11.96 -0.02
N LEU A 35 7.23 10.96 -0.77
CA LEU A 35 7.98 10.44 -1.93
C LEU A 35 8.08 11.45 -3.07
N LEU A 36 7.03 12.23 -3.33
CA LEU A 36 7.09 13.33 -4.30
C LEU A 36 8.10 14.41 -3.88
N GLY A 37 8.25 14.64 -2.58
CA GLY A 37 9.29 15.50 -2.02
C GLY A 37 10.72 14.97 -2.12
N LEU A 38 10.93 13.78 -2.71
CA LEU A 38 12.20 13.04 -2.71
C LEU A 38 12.70 12.68 -1.29
N ASP A 39 11.80 12.67 -0.31
CA ASP A 39 12.13 12.29 1.06
C ASP A 39 12.15 10.77 1.22
N TYR A 40 13.12 10.30 2.01
CA TYR A 40 13.12 8.91 2.46
C TYR A 40 12.16 8.73 3.64
N ARG A 41 11.12 7.88 3.46
CA ARG A 41 10.07 7.64 4.47
C ARG A 41 10.08 6.19 4.95
N TYR A 42 9.99 5.99 6.27
CA TYR A 42 9.88 4.68 6.90
C TYR A 42 8.43 4.38 7.30
N VAL A 43 7.96 3.17 7.01
CA VAL A 43 6.65 2.69 7.48
C VAL A 43 6.88 1.65 8.58
N LEU A 44 6.91 2.11 9.82
CA LEU A 44 7.08 1.27 11.01
C LEU A 44 5.71 1.00 11.63
N ASN A 45 5.22 -0.22 11.48
CA ASN A 45 3.91 -0.64 12.00
C ASN A 45 3.94 -2.13 12.35
N ALA A 46 3.08 -2.54 13.29
CA ALA A 46 2.94 -3.94 13.70
C ALA A 46 2.69 -4.89 12.51
N ARG A 47 2.97 -6.19 12.70
CA ARG A 47 2.75 -7.23 11.68
C ARG A 47 1.30 -7.24 11.22
N GLN A 48 1.09 -7.62 9.95
CA GLN A 48 -0.24 -7.76 9.34
C GLN A 48 -1.11 -6.48 9.26
N MET A 49 -0.57 -5.29 9.54
CA MET A 49 -1.27 -3.98 9.42
C MET A 49 -1.45 -3.45 7.98
N GLY A 50 -1.15 -4.26 6.95
CA GLY A 50 -1.31 -3.83 5.56
C GLY A 50 -0.19 -2.97 4.98
N LYS A 51 1.00 -2.95 5.60
CA LYS A 51 2.20 -2.25 5.11
C LYS A 51 2.55 -2.58 3.65
N SER A 52 2.52 -3.86 3.29
CA SER A 52 2.80 -4.32 1.92
C SER A 52 1.72 -3.84 0.94
N SER A 53 0.46 -3.78 1.37
CA SER A 53 -0.65 -3.24 0.56
C SER A 53 -0.47 -1.74 0.31
N LEU A 54 -0.04 -0.98 1.33
CA LEU A 54 0.30 0.44 1.21
C LEU A 54 1.40 0.67 0.16
N ARG A 55 2.46 -0.15 0.17
CA ARG A 55 3.51 -0.11 -0.87
C ARG A 55 2.94 -0.33 -2.26
N VAL A 56 2.21 -1.43 -2.43
CA VAL A 56 1.67 -1.85 -3.73
C VAL A 56 0.75 -0.79 -4.31
N ARG A 57 -0.10 -0.15 -3.48
CA ARG A 57 -0.94 0.98 -3.90
C ARG A 57 -0.13 2.21 -4.29
N THR A 58 0.87 2.57 -3.49
CA THR A 58 1.71 3.75 -3.77
C THR A 58 2.49 3.57 -5.07
N MET A 59 3.03 2.37 -5.31
CA MET A 59 3.69 2.01 -6.57
C MET A 59 2.72 2.00 -7.75
N HIS A 60 1.50 1.50 -7.56
CA HIS A 60 0.49 1.45 -8.62
C HIS A 60 0.04 2.85 -9.07
N LYS A 61 -0.03 3.82 -8.15
CA LYS A 61 -0.39 5.20 -8.48
C LYS A 61 0.59 5.87 -9.47
N GLU A 62 1.87 5.52 -9.44
CA GLU A 62 2.91 6.29 -10.16
C GLU A 62 3.66 5.53 -11.26
N LEU A 63 3.39 4.26 -11.55
CA LEU A 63 4.16 3.48 -12.55
C LEU A 63 5.70 3.52 -12.37
N LEU A 64 6.16 3.92 -11.18
CA LEU A 64 7.56 4.25 -10.91
C LEU A 64 8.27 3.05 -10.28
N LYS A 65 9.32 2.56 -10.98
CA LYS A 65 10.29 1.58 -10.48
C LYS A 65 11.23 2.21 -9.44
N PHE A 66 10.74 2.58 -8.25
CA PHE A 66 11.62 3.02 -7.17
C PHE A 66 11.57 2.06 -5.98
N SER A 67 12.70 1.38 -5.75
CA SER A 67 12.91 0.34 -4.75
C SER A 67 13.32 0.86 -3.37
N LEU A 68 12.93 2.08 -2.99
CA LEU A 68 13.50 2.77 -1.83
C LEU A 68 12.57 2.87 -0.60
N ILE A 69 11.71 1.86 -0.38
CA ILE A 69 10.90 1.80 0.86
C ILE A 69 11.24 0.52 1.61
N GLN A 70 12.04 0.67 2.68
CA GLN A 70 12.33 -0.41 3.62
C GLN A 70 11.15 -0.57 4.58
N PHE A 71 10.46 -1.71 4.46
CA PHE A 71 9.41 -2.13 5.40
C PHE A 71 10.03 -3.05 6.44
N ASN A 72 10.54 -2.49 7.53
CA ASN A 72 11.02 -3.31 8.64
C ASN A 72 9.84 -3.85 9.46
N SER A 73 9.80 -5.17 9.60
CA SER A 73 8.98 -5.88 10.58
C SER A 73 9.75 -5.92 11.90
N VAL A 74 9.25 -5.21 12.91
CA VAL A 74 9.38 -5.69 14.30
C VAL A 74 8.38 -6.84 14.43
#